data_AF-A0A7R7JCJ6-F1
#
_entry.id   AF-A0A7R7JCJ6-F1
#
_cell.length_a   1.000
_cell.length_b   1.000
_cell.length_c   1.000
_cell.angle_alpha   90.00
_cell.angle_beta   90.00
_cell.angle_gamma   90.00
#
_symmetry.space_group_name_H-M   'P 1'
#
loop_
_entity.id
_entity.type
_entity.pdbx_description
1 polymer ?
#
loop_
_entity_poly.entity_id
_entity_poly.type
_entity_poly.pdbx_seq_one_letter_code
_entity_poly.pdbx_strand_id
1 'polypeptide(L)'
;MWKSIPYLILSLFLFGAQPVLAEPIDVNTASAEELAQLKGVGASKAQAIIAYRDQHGPFVAVGELTQVRGLGPKFLEQNAEAITVSQPVADAARP
;
A
#
# COMPACT_ATOMS: atom_id res chain seq x y z
N MET A 1 53.17 -29.23 -6.41
CA MET A 1 52.78 -28.67 -5.10
C MET A 1 51.84 -27.49 -5.33
N TRP A 2 50.59 -27.80 -5.63
CA TRP A 2 49.44 -26.88 -5.56
C TRP A 2 49.04 -26.89 -4.09
N LYS A 3 49.31 -25.82 -3.35
CA LYS A 3 48.87 -25.65 -1.97
C LYS A 3 48.32 -24.23 -1.90
N SER A 4 47.05 -24.14 -1.50
CA SER A 4 46.39 -22.94 -0.98
C SER A 4 46.03 -21.84 -1.99
N ILE A 5 44.88 -21.99 -2.67
CA ILE A 5 44.02 -20.83 -2.98
C ILE A 5 42.73 -21.05 -2.16
N PRO A 6 42.48 -20.21 -1.14
CA PRO A 6 41.43 -20.43 -0.16
C PRO A 6 40.06 -20.26 -0.80
N TYR A 7 39.06 -20.90 -0.21
CA TYR A 7 37.62 -20.84 -0.50
C TYR A 7 37.03 -19.41 -0.42
N LEU A 8 37.52 -18.46 -1.23
CA LEU A 8 37.08 -17.06 -1.27
C LEU A 8 36.36 -16.69 -2.59
N ILE A 9 36.09 -17.66 -3.46
CA ILE A 9 35.23 -17.51 -4.65
C ILE A 9 34.06 -18.51 -4.57
N LEU A 10 33.47 -18.68 -3.37
CA LEU A 10 32.21 -19.45 -3.19
C LEU A 10 31.25 -18.78 -2.20
N SER A 11 31.45 -17.51 -1.84
CA SER A 11 30.59 -16.78 -0.89
C SER A 11 30.01 -15.48 -1.45
N LEU A 12 30.07 -15.27 -2.78
CA LEU A 12 29.60 -14.03 -3.41
C LEU A 12 28.43 -14.27 -4.38
N PHE A 13 27.40 -15.02 -3.99
CA PHE A 13 26.17 -15.11 -4.80
C PHE A 13 24.92 -15.43 -3.95
N LEU A 14 24.77 -14.79 -2.80
CA LEU A 14 23.47 -14.75 -2.09
C LEU A 14 23.19 -13.34 -1.54
N PHE A 15 23.10 -12.36 -2.45
CA PHE A 15 22.27 -11.19 -2.17
C PHE A 15 21.20 -11.15 -3.26
N GLY A 16 20.31 -12.15 -3.21
CA GLY A 16 19.10 -12.14 -4.03
C GLY A 16 18.30 -10.87 -3.74
N ALA A 17 17.67 -10.30 -4.77
CA ALA A 17 16.77 -9.17 -4.62
C ALA A 17 15.77 -9.47 -3.48
N GLN A 18 15.94 -8.79 -2.35
CA GLN A 18 14.99 -8.85 -1.27
C GLN A 18 13.67 -8.33 -1.85
N PRO A 19 12.55 -9.05 -1.74
CA PRO A 19 11.26 -8.47 -2.09
C PRO A 19 11.06 -7.27 -1.17
N VAL A 20 11.10 -6.07 -1.75
CA VAL A 20 10.57 -4.88 -1.08
C VAL A 20 9.08 -5.15 -0.91
N LEU A 21 8.67 -5.48 0.32
CA LEU A 21 7.27 -5.56 0.66
C LEU A 21 6.68 -4.17 0.36
N ALA A 22 5.76 -4.11 -0.59
CA ALA A 22 5.06 -2.87 -0.89
C ALA A 22 4.30 -2.44 0.37
N GLU A 23 4.54 -1.23 0.84
CA GLU A 23 3.83 -0.71 2.00
C GLU A 23 2.32 -0.60 1.68
N PRO A 24 1.44 -0.88 2.66
CA PRO A 24 0.01 -0.70 2.48
C PRO A 24 -0.35 0.73 2.06
N ILE A 25 -1.26 0.86 1.11
CA ILE A 25 -1.73 2.14 0.61
C ILE A 25 -2.72 2.74 1.61
N ASP A 26 -2.38 3.90 2.16
CA ASP A 26 -3.27 4.64 3.04
C ASP A 26 -4.33 5.39 2.24
N VAL A 27 -5.59 4.97 2.37
CA VAL A 27 -6.70 5.53 1.60
C VAL A 27 -7.03 6.99 1.95
N ASN A 28 -6.53 7.50 3.07
CA ASN A 28 -6.74 8.89 3.47
C ASN A 28 -5.72 9.86 2.85
N THR A 29 -4.55 9.37 2.44
CA THR A 29 -3.44 10.21 1.97
C THR A 29 -3.00 9.89 0.55
N ALA A 30 -3.24 8.67 0.07
CA ALA A 30 -2.84 8.23 -1.26
C ALA A 30 -3.42 9.10 -2.38
N SER A 31 -2.61 9.32 -3.41
CA SER A 31 -2.98 9.92 -4.68
C SER A 31 -3.89 9.01 -5.51
N ALA A 32 -4.47 9.55 -6.58
CA ALA A 32 -5.31 8.76 -7.48
C ALA A 32 -4.51 7.65 -8.16
N GLU A 33 -3.25 7.91 -8.48
CA GLU A 33 -2.32 6.98 -9.11
C GLU A 33 -1.96 5.83 -8.17
N GLU A 34 -1.69 6.11 -6.89
CA GLU A 34 -1.44 5.09 -5.86
C GLU A 34 -2.70 4.26 -5.60
N LEU A 35 -3.87 4.88 -5.46
CA LEU A 35 -5.13 4.17 -5.29
C LEU A 35 -5.44 3.25 -6.49
N ALA A 36 -5.06 3.64 -7.70
CA ALA A 36 -5.24 2.84 -8.90
C ALA A 36 -4.33 1.58 -8.96
N GLN A 37 -3.40 1.42 -8.03
CA GLN A 37 -2.62 0.19 -7.88
C GLN A 37 -3.43 -0.93 -7.19
N LEU A 38 -4.52 -0.58 -6.51
CA LEU A 38 -5.39 -1.55 -5.86
C LEU A 38 -6.15 -2.41 -6.87
N LYS A 39 -6.29 -3.70 -6.58
CA LYS A 39 -7.00 -4.65 -7.44
C LYS A 39 -8.44 -4.20 -7.63
N GLY A 40 -8.82 -4.01 -8.90
CA GLY A 40 -10.17 -3.60 -9.28
C GLY A 40 -10.46 -2.11 -9.11
N VAL A 41 -9.44 -1.28 -8.85
CA VAL A 41 -9.53 0.18 -8.80
C VAL A 41 -8.86 0.79 -10.03
N GLY A 42 -9.66 1.32 -10.96
CA GLY A 42 -9.17 2.18 -12.03
C GLY A 42 -9.38 3.66 -11.70
N ALA A 43 -9.00 4.55 -12.62
CA ALA A 43 -9.08 6.00 -12.45
C ALA A 43 -10.43 6.50 -11.89
N SER A 44 -11.56 5.99 -12.40
CA SER A 44 -12.89 6.40 -11.93
C SER A 44 -13.15 6.03 -10.46
N LYS A 45 -12.69 4.86 -10.01
CA LYS A 45 -12.86 4.43 -8.61
C LYS A 45 -11.88 5.13 -7.69
N ALA A 46 -10.65 5.35 -8.13
CA ALA A 46 -9.67 6.15 -7.39
C ALA A 46 -10.21 7.57 -7.13
N GLN A 47 -10.77 8.22 -8.15
CA GLN A 47 -11.44 9.51 -8.00
C GLN A 47 -12.65 9.44 -7.07
N ALA A 48 -13.44 8.36 -7.10
CA ALA A 48 -14.56 8.19 -6.20
C ALA A 48 -14.14 8.07 -4.73
N ILE A 49 -13.00 7.43 -4.45
CA ILE A 49 -12.43 7.34 -3.09
C ILE A 49 -12.02 8.74 -2.61
N ILE A 50 -11.30 9.49 -3.44
CA ILE A 50 -10.87 10.86 -3.12
C ILE A 50 -12.09 11.76 -2.89
N ALA A 51 -13.04 11.76 -3.82
CA ALA A 51 -14.25 12.55 -3.71
C ALA A 51 -15.06 12.19 -2.45
N TYR A 52 -15.06 10.92 -2.05
CA TYR A 52 -15.72 10.49 -0.83
C TYR A 52 -15.02 11.07 0.41
N ARG A 53 -13.69 10.93 0.54
CA ARG A 53 -12.97 11.48 1.72
C ARG A 53 -13.02 13.01 1.79
N ASP A 54 -13.12 13.68 0.63
CA ASP A 54 -13.27 15.14 0.56
C ASP A 54 -14.66 15.61 1.02
N GLN A 55 -15.71 14.82 0.75
CA GLN A 55 -17.10 15.17 1.06
C GLN A 55 -17.55 14.72 2.45
N HIS A 56 -17.08 13.54 2.89
CA HIS A 56 -17.52 12.88 4.12
C HIS A 56 -16.49 12.94 5.24
N GLY A 57 -15.27 13.40 4.94
CA GLY A 57 -14.13 13.33 5.83
C GLY A 57 -13.34 12.01 5.68
N PRO A 58 -12.23 11.87 6.42
CA PRO A 58 -11.34 10.72 6.31
C PRO A 58 -12.03 9.42 6.71
N PHE A 59 -11.65 8.32 6.07
CA PHE A 59 -12.07 6.98 6.46
C PHE A 59 -11.50 6.62 7.84
N VAL A 60 -12.35 6.16 8.73
CA VAL A 60 -11.99 5.72 10.09
C VAL A 60 -11.68 4.23 10.11
N ALA A 61 -12.30 3.46 9.21
CA ALA A 61 -12.09 2.04 9.05
C ALA A 61 -12.03 1.64 7.58
N VAL A 62 -11.20 0.64 7.26
CA VAL A 62 -11.11 0.06 5.90
C VAL A 62 -12.47 -0.37 5.35
N GLY A 63 -13.37 -0.86 6.22
CA GLY A 63 -14.72 -1.27 5.83
C GLY A 63 -15.58 -0.15 5.23
N GLU A 64 -15.32 1.11 5.57
CA GLU A 64 -16.07 2.26 5.06
C GLU A 64 -15.82 2.51 3.58
N LEU A 65 -14.76 1.94 2.99
CA LEU A 65 -14.54 1.96 1.54
C LEU A 65 -15.70 1.33 0.76
N THR A 66 -16.51 0.46 1.39
CA THR A 66 -17.74 -0.09 0.77
C THR A 66 -18.84 0.94 0.55
N GLN A 67 -18.74 2.12 1.17
CA GLN A 67 -19.67 3.24 0.96
C GLN A 67 -19.35 4.00 -0.34
N VAL A 68 -18.16 3.80 -0.91
CA VAL A 68 -17.77 4.34 -2.21
C VAL A 68 -18.42 3.51 -3.32
N ARG A 69 -19.13 4.19 -4.23
CA ARG A 69 -19.83 3.54 -5.35
C ARG A 69 -18.88 2.64 -6.16
N GLY A 70 -19.21 1.36 -6.27
CA GLY A 70 -18.45 0.38 -7.05
C GLY A 70 -17.31 -0.31 -6.30
N LEU A 71 -17.17 -0.06 -5.00
CA LEU A 71 -16.35 -0.84 -4.07
C LEU A 71 -17.29 -1.64 -3.16
N GLY A 72 -17.20 -2.97 -3.23
CA GLY A 72 -18.03 -3.87 -2.41
C GLY A 72 -17.18 -4.82 -1.58
N PRO A 73 -17.80 -5.81 -0.90
CA PRO A 73 -17.09 -6.76 -0.05
C PRO A 73 -15.91 -7.46 -0.75
N LYS A 74 -16.12 -7.86 -2.01
CA LYS A 74 -15.07 -8.47 -2.84
C LYS A 74 -13.83 -7.59 -3.04
N PHE A 75 -14.00 -6.27 -3.08
CA PHE A 75 -12.87 -5.35 -3.18
C PHE A 75 -12.03 -5.40 -1.90
N LEU A 76 -12.68 -5.43 -0.72
CA LEU A 76 -11.99 -5.52 0.56
C LEU A 76 -11.22 -6.84 0.68
N GLU A 77 -11.85 -7.96 0.33
CA GLU A 77 -11.20 -9.28 0.32
C GLU A 77 -9.95 -9.30 -0.56
N GLN A 78 -10.00 -8.64 -1.73
CA GLN A 78 -8.89 -8.62 -2.68
C GLN A 78 -7.73 -7.71 -2.28
N ASN A 79 -7.96 -6.76 -1.39
CA ASN A 79 -7.02 -5.70 -1.06
C ASN A 79 -6.74 -5.56 0.44
N ALA A 80 -7.22 -6.48 1.29
CA ALA A 80 -7.12 -6.38 2.75
C ALA A 80 -5.70 -6.17 3.27
N GLU A 81 -4.69 -6.74 2.60
CA GLU A 81 -3.26 -6.58 2.95
C GLU A 81 -2.62 -5.35 2.30
N ALA A 82 -3.26 -4.78 1.28
CA ALA A 82 -2.72 -3.68 0.48
C ALA A 82 -3.30 -2.31 0.88
N ILE A 83 -4.26 -2.26 1.80
CA ILE A 83 -4.93 -1.03 2.24
C ILE A 83 -4.74 -0.82 3.73
N THR A 84 -4.58 0.44 4.10
CA THR A 84 -4.60 0.87 5.50
C THR A 84 -5.42 2.15 5.63
N VAL A 85 -5.83 2.45 6.87
CA VAL A 85 -6.42 3.72 7.25
C VAL A 85 -5.51 4.31 8.33
N SER A 86 -4.75 5.36 7.99
CA SER A 86 -4.09 6.13 9.03
C SER A 86 -5.09 7.14 9.62
N GLN A 87 -5.02 7.36 10.93
CA GLN A 87 -5.71 8.49 11.52
C GLN A 87 -5.05 9.77 11.00
N PRO A 88 -5.82 10.81 10.61
CA PRO A 88 -5.24 12.09 10.25
C PRO A 88 -4.29 12.51 11.36
N VAL A 89 -3.06 12.85 11.00
CA VAL A 89 -2.03 13.26 11.96
C VAL A 89 -2.46 14.59 12.57
N ALA A 90 -3.27 14.54 13.62
CA ALA A 90 -3.51 15.65 14.55
C ALA A 90 -2.28 15.93 15.43
N ASP A 91 -1.14 15.28 15.15
CA ASP A 91 0.11 15.38 15.89
C ASP A 91 1.20 16.22 15.18
N ALA A 92 0.88 16.82 14.03
CA ALA A 92 1.74 17.82 13.38
C ALA A 92 1.54 19.24 13.95
N ALA A 93 0.74 19.37 15.01
CA ALA A 93 0.42 20.62 15.71
C ALA A 93 0.77 20.58 17.20
N ARG A 94 1.85 19.88 17.59
CA ARG A 94 2.52 20.15 18.88
C ARG A 94 3.52 21.30 18.68
N PRO A 95 3.56 22.31 19.57
CA PRO A 95 4.50 23.43 19.48
C PRO A 95 5.96 22.98 19.57
#